data_AF-A0A7L0M9Z1-F1
#
_entry.id   AF-A0A7L0M9Z1-F1
#
_cell.length_a   1.000
_cell.length_b   1.000
_cell.length_c   1.000
_cell.angle_alpha   90.00
_cell.angle_beta   90.00
_cell.angle_gamma   90.00
#
_symmetry.space_group_name_H-M   'P 1'
#
loop_
_entity.id
_entity.type
_entity.pdbx_description
1 polymer ?
#
loop_
_entity_poly.entity_id
_entity_poly.type
_entity_poly.pdbx_seq_one_letter_code
_entity_poly.pdbx_strand_id
1 'polypeptide(L)'
;MRPAPLLGLLLWAPLLWAPPVRSPRHSVHWNSSNPRFLRDDYAIQVAINDYLDIYCPHYEGSVPAGRAETFTLFMVDREGYRGCYETPGAFKRWECNKPQAPFGPVRFSEKIQRFAPFPLGFEFQPGETYYYIYSPSPESS
;
A
#
# COMPACT_ATOMS: atom_id res chain seq x y z
N MET A 1 -20.67 22.20 -55.01
CA MET A 1 -20.85 21.59 -53.68
C MET A 1 -19.54 20.94 -53.28
N ARG A 2 -18.86 21.44 -52.24
CA ARG A 2 -17.60 20.87 -51.75
C ARG A 2 -17.92 19.66 -50.86
N PRO A 3 -17.33 18.47 -51.07
CA PRO A 3 -17.55 17.35 -50.16
C PRO A 3 -16.92 17.69 -48.81
N ALA A 4 -17.70 17.58 -47.75
CA ALA A 4 -17.27 17.78 -46.37
C ALA A 4 -16.25 16.70 -45.96
N PRO A 5 -15.28 17.01 -45.07
CA PRO A 5 -14.20 16.10 -44.71
C PRO A 5 -14.72 15.05 -43.72
N LEU A 6 -15.42 14.03 -44.23
CA LEU A 6 -15.87 12.88 -43.42
C LEU A 6 -14.70 11.98 -42.97
N LEU A 7 -13.49 12.18 -43.51
CA LEU A 7 -12.30 11.40 -43.15
C LEU A 7 -11.74 11.71 -41.75
N GLY A 8 -12.07 12.85 -41.14
CA GLY A 8 -11.51 13.25 -39.85
C GLY A 8 -12.08 12.51 -38.63
N LEU A 9 -13.30 11.97 -38.74
CA LEU A 9 -14.03 11.34 -37.63
C LEU A 9 -13.60 9.88 -37.36
N LEU A 10 -13.02 9.20 -38.34
CA LEU A 10 -12.60 7.80 -38.19
C LEU A 10 -11.29 7.63 -37.40
N LEU A 11 -10.47 8.68 -37.32
CA LEU A 11 -9.17 8.65 -36.64
C LEU A 11 -9.26 8.77 -35.10
N TRP A 12 -10.41 9.20 -34.57
CA TRP A 12 -10.64 9.35 -33.11
C TRP A 12 -11.41 8.17 -32.49
N ALA A 13 -12.02 7.31 -33.32
CA ALA A 13 -12.72 6.11 -32.89
C ALA A 13 -11.89 5.18 -31.96
N PRO A 14 -10.58 4.92 -32.19
CA PRO A 14 -9.81 4.07 -31.28
C PRO A 14 -9.51 4.72 -29.92
N LEU A 15 -9.56 6.06 -29.81
CA LEU A 15 -9.35 6.76 -28.54
C LEU A 15 -10.55 6.63 -27.58
N LEU A 16 -11.75 6.43 -28.14
CA LEU A 16 -13.00 6.25 -27.40
C LEU A 16 -13.21 4.80 -26.91
N TRP A 17 -12.46 3.85 -27.47
CA TRP A 17 -12.50 2.42 -27.07
C TRP A 17 -11.29 1.98 -26.25
N ALA A 18 -10.33 2.86 -25.98
CA ALA A 18 -9.21 2.54 -25.10
C ALA A 18 -9.74 2.27 -23.68
N PRO A 19 -9.50 1.09 -23.09
CA PRO A 19 -9.86 0.85 -21.70
C PRO A 19 -9.12 1.86 -20.81
N PRO A 20 -9.75 2.33 -19.72
CA PRO A 20 -9.08 3.25 -18.81
C PRO A 20 -7.79 2.61 -18.30
N VAL A 21 -6.69 3.36 -18.37
CA VAL A 21 -5.41 2.93 -17.80
C VAL A 21 -5.60 2.83 -16.28
N ARG A 22 -5.73 1.61 -15.79
CA ARG A 22 -5.83 1.33 -14.36
C ARG A 22 -4.43 1.03 -13.84
N SER A 23 -3.95 1.86 -12.92
CA SER A 23 -2.68 1.59 -12.25
C SER A 23 -2.72 0.22 -11.55
N PRO A 24 -1.66 -0.59 -11.70
CA PRO A 24 -1.47 -1.83 -10.96
C PRO A 24 -1.62 -1.64 -9.45
N ARG A 25 -2.12 -2.68 -8.78
CA ARG A 25 -2.26 -2.73 -7.32
C ARG A 25 -1.52 -3.96 -6.79
N HIS A 26 -0.70 -3.75 -5.77
CA HIS A 26 0.12 -4.77 -5.11
C HIS A 26 -0.45 -5.02 -3.72
N SER A 27 -0.93 -6.23 -3.46
CA SER A 27 -1.58 -6.56 -2.18
C SER A 27 -0.63 -7.27 -1.22
N VAL A 28 -0.56 -6.79 0.02
CA VAL A 28 0.24 -7.37 1.11
C VAL A 28 -0.67 -7.64 2.29
N HIS A 29 -0.83 -8.90 2.67
CA HIS A 29 -1.55 -9.29 3.89
C HIS A 29 -0.56 -9.31 5.04
N TRP A 30 -0.65 -8.34 5.95
CA TRP A 30 0.37 -8.11 6.97
C TRP A 30 -0.03 -8.79 8.28
N ASN A 31 0.31 -10.07 8.42
CA ASN A 31 0.09 -10.87 9.63
C ASN A 31 1.22 -11.91 9.78
N SER A 32 1.40 -12.40 11.01
CA SER A 32 2.45 -13.38 11.35
C SER A 32 2.31 -14.73 10.61
N SER A 33 1.10 -15.06 10.16
CA SER A 33 0.80 -16.31 9.47
C SER A 33 1.13 -16.28 7.97
N ASN A 34 1.44 -15.11 7.39
CA ASN A 34 1.77 -14.99 5.98
C ASN A 34 3.20 -15.51 5.71
N PRO A 35 3.37 -16.61 4.94
CA PRO A 35 4.66 -17.25 4.75
C PRO A 35 5.69 -16.40 4.03
N ARG A 36 5.26 -15.32 3.35
CA ARG A 36 6.17 -14.37 2.71
C ARG A 36 7.04 -13.62 3.73
N PHE A 37 6.55 -13.42 4.95
CA PHE A 37 7.32 -12.76 6.01
C PHE A 37 8.30 -13.70 6.73
N LEU A 38 8.18 -15.03 6.56
CA LEU A 38 9.01 -16.00 7.30
C LEU A 38 10.48 -16.06 6.86
N ARG A 39 10.83 -15.41 5.75
CA ARG A 39 12.18 -15.45 5.17
C ARG A 39 12.96 -14.15 5.36
N ASP A 40 12.37 -13.16 6.04
CA ASP A 40 12.94 -11.83 6.29
C ASP A 40 13.42 -11.08 5.03
N ASP A 41 12.96 -11.48 3.84
CA ASP A 41 13.35 -10.95 2.54
C ASP A 41 12.16 -10.48 1.70
N TYR A 42 10.99 -10.25 2.33
CA TYR A 42 9.79 -9.86 1.61
C TYR A 42 9.93 -8.45 1.02
N ALA A 43 10.23 -8.42 -0.28
CA ALA A 43 10.18 -7.23 -1.12
C ALA A 43 9.14 -7.36 -2.24
N ILE A 44 8.66 -6.22 -2.72
CA ILE A 44 7.85 -6.08 -3.92
C ILE A 44 8.47 -5.03 -4.83
N GLN A 45 8.39 -5.23 -6.14
CA GLN A 45 8.78 -4.22 -7.12
C GLN A 45 7.53 -3.48 -7.58
N VAL A 46 7.59 -2.15 -7.54
CA VAL A 46 6.49 -1.26 -7.87
C VAL A 46 6.96 -0.18 -8.83
N ALA A 47 6.05 0.32 -9.67
CA ALA A 47 6.30 1.45 -10.56
C ALA A 47 5.66 2.73 -10.00
N ILE A 48 6.11 3.89 -10.52
CA ILE A 48 5.45 5.15 -10.25
C ILE A 48 4.00 5.09 -10.77
N ASN A 49 3.08 5.57 -9.95
CA ASN A 49 1.62 5.52 -10.05
C ASN A 49 0.96 4.20 -9.69
N ASP A 50 1.70 3.16 -9.32
CA ASP A 50 1.13 1.95 -8.74
C ASP A 50 0.53 2.23 -7.35
N TYR A 51 -0.24 1.27 -6.85
CA TYR A 51 -0.73 1.27 -5.48
C TYR A 51 -0.19 0.07 -4.71
N LEU A 52 0.23 0.30 -3.46
CA LEU A 52 0.48 -0.73 -2.46
C LEU A 52 -0.70 -0.77 -1.49
N ASP A 53 -1.43 -1.88 -1.51
CA ASP A 53 -2.57 -2.14 -0.63
C ASP A 53 -2.13 -3.09 0.49
N ILE A 54 -2.01 -2.57 1.72
CA ILE A 54 -1.67 -3.33 2.92
C ILE A 54 -2.95 -3.67 3.68
N TYR A 55 -3.21 -4.96 3.88
CA TYR A 55 -4.35 -5.46 4.63
C TYR A 55 -3.94 -5.83 6.05
N CYS A 56 -4.63 -5.25 7.02
CA CYS A 56 -4.47 -5.59 8.44
C CYS A 56 -4.98 -7.02 8.75
N PRO A 57 -4.51 -7.65 9.84
CA PRO A 57 -5.10 -8.87 10.36
C PRO A 57 -6.59 -8.67 10.64
N HIS A 58 -7.40 -9.66 10.27
CA HIS A 58 -8.84 -9.66 10.48
C HIS A 58 -9.30 -11.03 10.98
N TYR A 59 -10.20 -11.01 11.95
CA TYR A 59 -10.68 -12.20 12.61
C TYR A 59 -12.21 -12.17 12.68
N GLU A 60 -12.83 -13.28 12.29
CA GLU A 60 -14.27 -13.47 12.40
C GLU A 60 -14.66 -13.85 13.83
N GLY A 61 -15.73 -13.26 14.35
CA GLY A 61 -16.25 -13.56 15.69
C GLY A 61 -15.39 -13.02 16.84
N SER A 62 -15.64 -13.48 18.06
CA SER A 62 -14.91 -13.05 19.25
C SER A 62 -13.52 -13.67 19.31
N VAL A 63 -12.49 -12.84 19.34
CA VAL A 63 -11.11 -13.26 19.61
C VAL A 63 -10.83 -13.06 21.10
N PRO A 64 -10.20 -14.02 21.81
CA PRO A 64 -9.75 -13.79 23.17
C PRO A 64 -8.89 -12.54 23.27
N ALA A 65 -9.04 -11.77 24.36
CA ALA A 65 -8.24 -10.59 24.60
C ALA A 65 -6.74 -10.92 24.50
N GLY A 66 -5.98 -10.05 23.84
CA GLY A 66 -4.53 -10.22 23.61
C GLY A 66 -4.14 -11.21 22.50
N ARG A 67 -5.09 -11.93 21.88
CA ARG A 67 -4.76 -12.85 20.77
C ARG A 67 -4.91 -12.24 19.37
N ALA A 68 -5.62 -11.13 19.25
CA ALA A 68 -5.75 -10.45 17.97
C ALA A 68 -4.46 -9.65 17.69
N GLU A 69 -3.81 -9.93 16.57
CA GLU A 69 -2.65 -9.16 16.13
C GLU A 69 -3.09 -7.72 15.83
N THR A 70 -2.48 -6.77 16.54
CA THR A 70 -2.64 -5.34 16.30
C THR A 70 -1.28 -4.67 16.36
N PHE A 71 -1.05 -3.71 15.48
CA PHE A 71 0.26 -3.09 15.35
C PHE A 71 0.17 -1.71 14.68
N THR A 72 1.24 -0.94 14.84
CA THR A 72 1.47 0.30 14.12
C THR A 72 2.48 0.06 13.00
N LEU A 73 2.17 0.54 11.80
CA LEU A 73 3.03 0.45 10.62
C LEU A 73 3.87 1.72 10.50
N PHE A 74 5.18 1.56 10.41
CA PHE A 74 6.14 2.65 10.22
C PHE A 74 6.87 2.52 8.90
N MET A 75 7.12 3.66 8.27
CA MET A 75 8.15 3.76 7.25
C MET A 75 9.44 4.20 7.93
N VAL A 76 10.52 3.49 7.66
CA VAL A 76 11.84 3.70 8.27
C VAL A 76 12.92 3.77 7.20
N ASP A 77 14.09 4.28 7.60
CA ASP A 77 15.29 4.16 6.78
C ASP A 77 15.86 2.72 6.82
N ARG A 78 16.97 2.51 6.11
CA ARG A 78 17.66 1.22 6.04
C ARG A 78 18.18 0.76 7.41
N GLU A 79 18.57 1.68 8.29
CA GLU A 79 19.09 1.36 9.62
C GLU A 79 17.97 0.83 10.50
N GLY A 80 16.85 1.55 10.58
CA GLY A 80 15.66 1.14 11.33
C GLY A 80 15.08 -0.18 10.82
N TYR A 81 15.11 -0.43 9.51
CA TYR A 81 14.71 -1.71 8.94
C TYR A 81 15.59 -2.88 9.41
N ARG A 82 16.92 -2.71 9.40
CA ARG A 82 17.87 -3.76 9.82
C ARG A 82 17.84 -4.00 11.33
N GLY A 83 17.62 -2.95 12.12
CA GLY A 83 17.57 -3.04 13.58
C GLY A 83 16.17 -3.34 14.14
N CYS A 84 15.14 -3.31 13.30
CA CYS A 84 13.74 -3.41 13.71
C CYS A 84 13.34 -2.38 14.80
N TYR A 85 13.72 -1.12 14.60
CA TYR A 85 13.32 -0.01 15.49
C TYR A 85 13.00 1.27 14.73
N GLU A 86 12.25 2.15 15.39
CA GLU A 86 11.91 3.48 14.89
C GLU A 86 13.14 4.41 15.01
N THR A 87 13.72 4.83 13.88
CA THR A 87 14.74 5.88 13.88
C THR A 87 14.08 7.26 14.09
N PRO A 88 14.82 8.33 14.47
CA PRO A 88 14.24 9.66 14.65
C PRO A 88 13.51 10.23 13.41
N GLY A 89 13.81 9.72 12.21
CA GLY A 89 13.13 10.07 10.96
C GLY A 89 11.98 9.14 10.57
N ALA A 90 11.67 8.13 11.40
CA ALA A 90 10.59 7.19 11.14
C ALA A 90 9.24 7.90 11.11
N PHE A 91 8.38 7.47 10.19
CA PHE A 91 7.05 8.05 10.02
C PHE A 91 5.98 6.99 10.23
N LYS A 92 5.04 7.25 11.14
CA LYS A 92 3.85 6.41 11.33
C LYS A 92 2.96 6.47 10.09
N ARG A 93 2.87 5.37 9.33
CA ARG A 93 2.04 5.29 8.12
C ARG A 93 0.60 4.88 8.41
N TRP A 94 0.41 3.93 9.32
CA TRP A 94 -0.93 3.38 9.59
C TRP A 94 -1.02 2.69 10.95
N GLU A 95 -2.24 2.46 11.44
CA GLU A 95 -2.53 1.65 12.62
C GLU A 95 -3.50 0.51 12.26
N CYS A 96 -3.08 -0.72 12.50
CA CYS A 96 -3.93 -1.90 12.43
C CYS A 96 -4.48 -2.18 13.83
N ASN A 97 -5.54 -1.46 14.21
CA ASN A 97 -6.17 -1.51 15.55
C ASN A 97 -7.64 -1.95 15.52
N LYS A 98 -8.15 -2.42 14.38
CA LYS A 98 -9.55 -2.88 14.19
C LYS A 98 -9.60 -4.32 13.66
N PRO A 99 -9.25 -5.32 14.50
CA PRO A 99 -9.20 -6.73 14.08
C PRO A 99 -10.57 -7.34 13.75
N GLN A 100 -11.66 -6.70 14.13
CA GLN A 100 -13.05 -7.13 13.90
C GLN A 100 -13.83 -6.07 13.09
N ALA A 101 -13.16 -5.42 12.13
CA ALA A 101 -13.82 -4.40 11.32
C ALA A 101 -15.04 -4.99 10.58
N PRO A 102 -16.18 -4.28 10.51
CA PRO A 102 -17.46 -4.86 10.07
C PRO A 102 -17.52 -5.26 8.60
N PHE A 103 -16.56 -4.82 7.79
CA PHE A 103 -16.54 -5.03 6.34
C PHE A 103 -15.28 -5.80 5.88
N GLY A 104 -14.76 -6.67 6.75
CA GLY A 104 -13.54 -7.42 6.51
C GLY A 104 -12.26 -6.62 6.83
N PRO A 105 -11.09 -7.08 6.36
CA PRO A 105 -9.80 -6.50 6.73
C PRO A 105 -9.69 -5.03 6.32
N VAL A 106 -9.27 -4.20 7.27
CA VAL A 106 -8.93 -2.80 7.00
C VAL A 106 -7.78 -2.75 6.00
N ARG A 107 -7.95 -1.95 4.94
CA ARG A 107 -6.96 -1.74 3.89
C ARG A 107 -6.39 -0.33 3.95
N PHE A 108 -5.08 -0.24 4.16
CA PHE A 108 -4.30 0.96 3.91
C PHE A 108 -3.80 0.94 2.45
N SER A 109 -3.99 2.04 1.74
CA SER A 109 -3.55 2.17 0.34
C SER A 109 -2.52 3.29 0.21
N GLU A 110 -1.30 2.93 -0.15
CA GLU A 110 -0.23 3.85 -0.50
C GLU A 110 -0.17 4.01 -2.02
N LYS A 111 -0.20 5.26 -2.51
CA LYS A 111 0.04 5.53 -3.93
C LYS A 111 1.51 5.85 -4.12
N ILE A 112 2.18 5.10 -4.99
CA ILE A 112 3.60 5.29 -5.29
C ILE A 112 3.75 6.48 -6.24
N GLN A 113 3.67 7.69 -5.72
CA GLN A 113 3.65 8.92 -6.51
C GLN A 113 4.90 9.77 -6.26
N ARG A 114 5.35 10.49 -7.29
CA ARG A 114 6.50 11.41 -7.19
C ARG A 114 6.19 12.70 -6.46
N PHE A 115 4.94 13.15 -6.52
CA PHE A 115 4.52 14.44 -5.96
C PHE A 115 3.32 14.22 -5.07
N ALA A 116 3.47 14.52 -3.79
CA ALA A 116 2.38 14.39 -2.85
C ALA A 116 1.45 15.62 -2.95
N PRO A 117 0.12 15.44 -3.06
CA PRO A 117 -0.81 16.57 -3.08
C PRO A 117 -0.99 17.23 -1.70
N PHE A 118 -0.37 16.68 -0.64
CA PHE A 118 -0.47 17.13 0.74
C PHE A 118 0.93 17.32 1.34
N PRO A 119 1.19 18.38 2.15
CA PRO A 119 2.53 18.67 2.66
C PRO A 119 3.18 17.60 3.54
N LEU A 120 2.40 16.74 4.21
CA LEU A 120 2.95 15.60 4.97
C LEU A 120 2.78 14.27 4.21
N GLY A 121 2.43 14.33 2.93
CA GLY A 121 2.40 13.15 2.07
C GLY A 121 3.82 12.71 1.74
N PHE A 122 3.98 11.41 1.50
CA PHE A 122 5.26 10.83 1.16
C PHE A 122 5.45 10.79 -0.37
N GLU A 123 6.69 10.98 -0.82
CA GLU A 123 7.07 11.02 -2.24
C GLU A 123 8.05 9.90 -2.57
N PHE A 124 7.82 9.24 -3.72
CA PHE A 124 8.60 8.10 -4.17
C PHE A 124 9.41 8.44 -5.41
N GLN A 125 10.68 8.03 -5.42
CA GLN A 125 11.62 8.22 -6.51
C GLN A 125 11.93 6.88 -7.20
N PRO A 126 12.04 6.86 -8.54
CA PRO A 126 12.46 5.65 -9.26
C PRO A 126 13.87 5.22 -8.87
N GLY A 127 14.09 3.91 -8.75
CA GLY A 127 15.40 3.35 -8.40
C GLY A 127 15.69 3.32 -6.89
N GLU A 128 14.86 3.97 -6.07
CA GLU A 128 15.00 3.97 -4.62
C GLU A 128 14.31 2.77 -3.97
N THR A 129 14.76 2.42 -2.77
CA THR A 129 14.18 1.36 -1.93
C THR A 129 13.64 1.96 -0.63
N TYR A 130 12.39 1.64 -0.31
CA TYR A 130 11.68 2.14 0.86
C TYR A 130 11.36 0.98 1.80
N TYR A 131 11.49 1.21 3.11
CA TYR A 131 11.38 0.16 4.12
C TYR A 131 10.21 0.41 5.05
N TYR A 132 9.51 -0.68 5.37
CA TYR A 132 8.41 -0.67 6.31
C TYR A 132 8.68 -1.70 7.41
N ILE A 133 8.38 -1.32 8.65
CA ILE A 133 8.38 -2.22 9.81
C ILE A 133 7.05 -2.08 10.54
N TYR A 134 6.75 -3.05 11.41
CA TYR A 134 5.62 -2.95 12.32
C TYR A 134 6.10 -3.00 13.77
N SER A 135 5.37 -2.32 14.65
CA SER A 135 5.56 -2.40 16.09
C SER A 135 4.25 -2.90 16.72
N PRO A 136 4.26 -4.03 17.45
CA PRO A 136 3.07 -4.55 18.12
C PRO A 136 2.43 -3.51 19.04
N SER A 137 1.10 -3.51 19.13
CA SER A 137 0.43 -2.68 20.14
C SER A 137 0.67 -3.25 21.55
N PRO A 138 0.69 -2.43 22.60
CA PRO A 138 0.88 -2.89 23.97
C PRO A 138 -0.22 -3.85 24.46
N GLU A 139 -1.39 -3.87 23.79
CA GLU A 139 -2.49 -4.80 24.11
C GLU A 139 -2.28 -6.20 23.51
N SER A 140 -1.29 -6.37 22.63
CA SER A 140 -0.97 -7.62 21.92
C SER A 140 0.23 -8.39 22.49
N SER A 141 0.74 -8.00 23.67
CA SER A 141 1.92 -8.59 24.34
C SER A 141 1.57 -9.64 25.40
#